data_AF-X1NI80-F1
#
_entry.id   AF-X1NI80-F1
#
_cell.length_a   1.000
_cell.length_b   1.000
_cell.length_c   1.000
_cell.angle_alpha   90.00
_cell.angle_beta   90.00
_cell.angle_gamma   90.00
#
_symmetry.space_group_name_H-M   'P 1'
#
loop_
_entity.id
_entity.type
_entity.pdbx_description
1 polymer ?
#
loop_
_entity_poly.entity_id
_entity_poly.type
_entity_poly.pdbx_seq_one_letter_code
_entity_poly.pdbx_strand_id
1 'polypeptide(L)' 'MSQLSYPDMRLPIQYALSYPERLPNPQLPRLDWSHINNLTFEPPDLDTFPCLKLAVEAGKKGGTYPAVLCGADEVAVEL' A
#
# COMPACT_ATOMS: atom_id res chain seq x y z
N MET A 1 9.80 -0.70 -12.96
CA MET A 1 8.53 -0.11 -13.45
C MET A 1 7.73 0.37 -12.24
N SER A 2 7.02 1.48 -12.34
CA SER A 2 6.13 2.00 -11.29
C SER A 2 4.71 2.17 -11.83
N GLN A 3 3.73 2.17 -10.92
CA GLN A 3 2.35 2.59 -11.20
C GLN A 3 2.08 3.84 -10.37
N LEU A 4 1.47 4.87 -10.98
CA LEU A 4 1.21 6.16 -10.36
C LEU A 4 -0.21 6.64 -10.71
N SER A 5 -0.90 7.19 -9.72
CA SER A 5 -2.20 7.83 -9.84
C SER A 5 -2.44 8.74 -8.64
N TYR A 6 -3.53 9.51 -8.65
CA TYR A 6 -4.08 10.05 -7.41
C TYR A 6 -4.43 8.91 -6.42
N PRO A 7 -4.48 9.18 -5.10
CA PRO A 7 -4.81 8.19 -4.08
C PRO A 7 -6.31 7.84 -4.14
N ASP A 8 -6.70 7.03 -5.13
CA ASP A 8 -8.08 6.64 -5.40
C ASP A 8 -8.18 5.14 -5.64
N MET A 9 -8.88 4.44 -4.73
CA MET A 9 -9.04 2.99 -4.75
C MET A 9 -9.86 2.47 -5.92
N ARG A 10 -10.65 3.31 -6.60
CA ARG A 10 -11.42 2.88 -7.77
C ARG A 10 -10.52 2.38 -8.90
N LEU A 11 -9.29 2.92 -9.01
CA LEU A 11 -8.32 2.49 -10.02
C LEU A 11 -7.80 1.05 -9.78
N PRO A 12 -7.20 0.71 -8.62
CA PRO A 12 -6.75 -0.66 -8.36
C PRO A 12 -7.91 -1.66 -8.30
N ILE A 13 -9.08 -1.27 -7.77
CA ILE A 13 -10.27 -2.14 -7.76
C ILE A 13 -10.73 -2.48 -9.18
N GLN A 14 -10.87 -1.47 -10.05
CA GLN A 14 -11.26 -1.72 -11.44
C GLN A 14 -10.25 -2.62 -12.14
N TYR A 15 -8.95 -2.38 -11.95
CA TYR A 15 -7.92 -3.18 -12.60
C TYR A 15 -7.92 -4.63 -12.12
N ALA A 16 -8.13 -4.87 -10.82
CA ALA A 16 -8.26 -6.24 -10.29
C ALA A 16 -9.43 -7.01 -10.93
N LEU A 17 -10.54 -6.33 -11.23
CA LEU A 17 -11.74 -6.92 -11.85
C LEU A 17 -11.66 -7.08 -13.37
N SER A 18 -10.87 -6.24 -14.03
CA SER A 18 -10.80 -6.17 -15.50
C SER A 18 -9.50 -6.68 -16.08
N TYR A 19 -8.55 -7.11 -15.25
CA TYR A 19 -7.28 -7.63 -15.74
C TYR A 19 -7.48 -8.83 -16.70
N PRO A 20 -6.78 -8.89 -17.85
CA PRO A 20 -5.70 -7.98 -18.30
C PRO A 20 -6.16 -6.73 -19.04
N GLU A 21 -7.45 -6.59 -19.33
CA GLU A 21 -8.01 -5.44 -20.01
C GLU A 21 -7.93 -4.14 -19.17
N ARG A 22 -7.94 -3.00 -19.86
CA ARG A 22 -8.03 -1.67 -19.24
C ARG A 22 -9.30 -0.98 -19.72
N LEU A 23 -10.30 -0.96 -18.85
CA LEU A 23 -11.56 -0.31 -19.16
C LEU A 23 -11.46 1.22 -19.03
N PRO A 24 -12.12 2.00 -19.91
CA PRO A 24 -12.20 3.45 -19.77
C PRO A 24 -12.99 3.82 -18.51
N ASN A 25 -12.50 4.81 -17.76
CA ASN A 25 -13.16 5.31 -16.56
C ASN A 25 -13.21 6.85 -16.57
N PRO A 26 -14.32 7.46 -17.02
CA PRO A 26 -14.48 8.91 -17.04
C PRO A 26 -14.51 9.57 -15.66
N GLN A 27 -14.77 8.80 -14.60
CA GLN A 27 -14.88 9.29 -13.22
C GLN A 27 -13.54 9.34 -12.48
N LEU A 28 -12.51 8.70 -13.05
CA LEU A 28 -11.14 8.73 -12.57
C LEU A 28 -10.35 9.78 -13.37
N PRO A 29 -9.98 10.92 -12.76
CA PRO A 29 -9.17 11.91 -13.44
C PRO A 29 -7.81 11.30 -13.78
N ARG A 30 -7.29 11.64 -14.96
CA ARG A 30 -5.89 11.34 -15.30
C ARG A 30 -4.99 12.17 -14.41
N LEU A 31 -3.85 11.59 -14.02
CA LEU A 31 -2.82 12.30 -13.28
C LEU A 31 -2.36 13.50 -14.10
N ASP A 32 -2.45 14.70 -13.51
CA ASP A 32 -1.98 15.93 -14.13
C ASP A 32 -0.66 16.35 -13.50
N TRP A 33 0.42 16.23 -14.27
CA TRP A 33 1.76 16.54 -13.84
C TRP A 33 2.02 18.02 -13.62
N SER A 34 1.23 18.90 -14.24
CA SER A 34 1.38 20.36 -14.06
C SER A 34 1.04 20.81 -12.63
N HIS A 35 0.25 20.00 -11.91
CA HIS A 35 -0.11 20.24 -10.52
C HIS A 35 0.78 19.51 -9.51
N ILE A 36 1.70 18.64 -9.97
CA ILE A 36 2.59 17.85 -9.11
C ILE A 36 3.98 18.44 -9.19
N ASN A 37 4.39 19.12 -8.12
CA ASN A 37 5.69 19.79 -8.08
C ASN A 37 6.84 18.80 -7.87
N ASN A 38 6.76 17.95 -6.83
CA ASN A 38 7.85 17.05 -6.43
C ASN A 38 7.31 15.71 -5.92
N LEU A 39 8.07 14.65 -6.13
CA LEU A 39 7.92 13.36 -5.45
C LEU A 39 9.18 13.11 -4.62
N THR A 40 9.04 13.07 -3.30
CA THR A 40 10.15 12.91 -2.35
C THR A 40 10.11 11.52 -1.73
N PHE A 41 11.28 10.96 -1.44
CA PHE A 41 11.43 9.63 -0.89
C PHE A 41 12.55 9.64 0.15
N GLU A 42 12.34 8.89 1.24
CA GLU A 42 13.32 8.73 2.30
C GLU A 42 13.22 7.32 2.91
N PRO A 43 14.30 6.82 3.55
CA PRO A 43 14.24 5.56 4.29
C PRO A 43 13.27 5.65 5.48
N PRO A 44 12.53 4.58 5.82
CA PRO A 44 11.69 4.58 7.01
C PRO A 44 12.55 4.57 8.29
N ASP A 45 12.13 5.34 9.29
CA ASP A 45 12.70 5.31 10.64
C ASP A 45 12.14 4.13 11.45
N LEU A 46 12.95 3.10 11.65
CA LEU A 46 12.55 1.88 12.34
C LEU A 46 12.56 2.01 13.88
N ASP A 47 13.20 3.04 14.42
CA ASP A 47 13.20 3.30 15.86
C ASP A 47 11.89 3.99 16.26
N THR A 48 11.43 4.93 15.43
CA THR A 48 10.12 5.59 15.61
C THR A 48 8.96 4.68 15.21
N PHE A 49 9.10 3.87 14.16
CA PHE A 49 8.05 2.97 13.65
C PHE A 49 8.43 1.47 13.77
N PRO A 50 8.54 0.92 14.99
CA PRO A 50 9.05 -0.43 15.21
C PRO A 50 8.16 -1.54 14.61
N CYS A 51 6.87 -1.28 14.39
CA CYS A 51 5.96 -2.27 13.77
C CYS A 51 6.41 -2.69 12.36
N LEU A 52 7.07 -1.80 11.61
CA LEU A 52 7.60 -2.17 10.29
C LEU A 52 8.70 -3.23 10.40
N LYS A 53 9.56 -3.12 11.42
CA LYS A 53 10.58 -4.15 11.70
C LYS A 53 9.93 -5.48 12.07
N LEU A 54 8.90 -5.46 12.91
CA LEU A 54 8.15 -6.67 13.29
C LEU A 54 7.50 -7.34 12.07
N ALA A 55 6.89 -6.57 11.16
CA ALA A 55 6.30 -7.08 9.93
C ALA A 55 7.33 -7.75 9.01
N VAL A 56 8.49 -7.11 8.81
CA VAL A 56 9.59 -7.69 8.01
C VAL A 56 10.11 -8.98 8.64
N GLU A 57 10.27 -9.02 9.97
CA GLU A 57 10.72 -10.23 10.68
C GLU A 57 9.69 -11.37 10.60
N ALA A 58 8.41 -11.09 10.79
CA ALA A 58 7.34 -12.07 10.66
C ALA A 58 7.26 -12.64 9.24
N GLY A 59 7.37 -11.78 8.22
CA GLY A 59 7.42 -12.20 6.81
C GLY A 59 8.62 -13.10 6.51
N LYS A 60 9.82 -12.77 7.04
CA LYS A 60 11.03 -13.59 6.89
C LYS A 60 10.93 -14.95 7.59
N LYS A 61 10.26 -15.03 8.75
CA LYS A 61 10.02 -16.30 9.45
C LYS A 61 9.01 -17.18 8.71
N GLY A 62 8.07 -16.58 7.98
CA GLY A 62 7.07 -17.29 7.19
C GLY A 62 6.12 -18.13 8.06
N GLY A 63 5.57 -19.19 7.50
CA GLY A 63 4.59 -20.04 8.19
C GLY A 63 3.39 -19.22 8.68
N THR A 64 3.03 -19.36 9.95
CA THR A 64 1.91 -18.63 10.56
C THR A 64 2.30 -17.32 11.23
N TYR A 65 3.59 -16.95 11.26
CA TYR A 65 4.05 -15.73 11.92
C TYR A 65 3.35 -14.45 11.42
N PRO A 66 3.15 -14.24 10.10
CA PRO A 66 2.39 -13.07 9.63
C PRO A 66 0.93 -13.05 10.13
N ALA A 67 0.26 -14.21 10.18
CA ALA A 67 -1.11 -14.30 10.67
C ALA A 67 -1.21 -14.00 12.18
N VAL A 68 -0.24 -14.51 12.96
CA VAL A 68 -0.12 -14.19 14.40
C VAL A 68 0.11 -12.69 14.59
N LEU A 69 0.99 -12.07 13.78
CA LEU A 69 1.23 -10.64 13.84
C LEU A 69 -0.05 -9.84 13.55
N CYS A 70 -0.81 -10.18 12.48
CA CYS A 70 -2.07 -9.50 12.18
C CYS A 70 -3.06 -9.60 13.34
N GLY A 71 -3.26 -10.79 13.91
CA GLY A 71 -4.20 -10.95 15.03
C GLY A 71 -3.77 -10.22 16.29
N ALA A 72 -2.47 -10.13 16.57
CA ALA A 72 -1.96 -9.35 17.69
C ALA A 72 -2.08 -7.83 17.46
N ASP A 73 -1.85 -7.36 16.23
CA ASP A 73 -1.98 -5.96 15.83
C ASP A 73 -3.43 -5.47 15.94
N GLU A 74 -4.41 -6.26 15.49
CA GLU A 74 -5.83 -5.95 15.63
C GLU A 74 -6.22 -5.68 17.10
N VAL A 75 -5.82 -6.58 18.02
CA VAL A 75 -6.07 -6.38 19.45
C VAL A 75 -5.30 -5.18 20.00
N ALA A 76 -4.05 -4.97 19.58
CA ALA A 76 -3.23 -3.86 20.08
C ALA A 76 -3.76 -2.48 19.66
N VAL A 77 -4.37 -2.36 18.47
CA VAL A 77 -4.98 -1.13 17.96
C VAL A 77 -6.30 -0.81 18.67
N GLU A 78 -7.03 -1.82 19.14
CA GLU A 78 -8.29 -1.65 19.87
C GLU A 78 -8.13 -1.22 21.33
N LEU A 79 -6.93 -1.32 21.91
CA LEU A 79 -6.61 -0.98 23.31
C LEU A 79 -6.29 0.51 23.51
#